data_AF-D6TRS7-F1
#
_entry.id   AF-D6TRS7-F1
#
_cell.length_a   1.000
_cell.length_b   1.000
_cell.length_c   1.000
_cell.angle_alpha   90.00
_cell.angle_beta   90.00
_cell.angle_gamma   90.00
#
_symmetry.space_group_name_H-M   'P 1'
#
loop_
_entity.id
_entity.type
_entity.pdbx_description
1 polymer ?
#
loop_
_entity_poly.entity_id
_entity_poly.type
_entity_poly.pdbx_seq_one_letter_code
_entity_poly.pdbx_strand_id
1 'polypeptide(L)'
;MKVSPWRQYALVMFLCVLLLNVIPQAGYASVAISHRMTHTLLSQASAQRSKTSSSRDAVYCQCGTYVDRYVNGNIGSFAQASELISLLPQKGWHQEPWGFLRVGDIAVWDGSFAPPYGHTAVVADISGYGNRINVTFKGTNQTGSWFRELNCSNVSYWNDSGSGWRRAHYFYH
;
A
#
# COMPACT_ATOMS: atom_id res chain seq x y z
N MET A 1 -41.95 16.92 -33.53
CA MET A 1 -41.64 15.73 -32.70
C MET A 1 -40.14 15.50 -32.77
N LYS A 2 -39.43 15.65 -31.64
CA LYS A 2 -37.96 15.55 -31.55
C LYS A 2 -37.58 14.11 -31.17
N VAL A 3 -36.84 13.44 -32.05
CA VAL A 3 -36.29 12.09 -31.82
C VAL A 3 -34.92 12.17 -31.13
N SER A 4 -34.71 11.22 -30.21
CA SER A 4 -33.60 11.09 -29.26
C SER A 4 -32.30 10.51 -29.90
N PRO A 5 -31.09 10.96 -29.51
CA PRO A 5 -29.83 10.62 -30.19
C PRO A 5 -29.03 9.47 -29.54
N TRP A 6 -29.66 8.32 -29.22
CA TRP A 6 -28.99 7.20 -28.53
C TRP A 6 -28.83 5.91 -29.36
N ARG A 7 -28.70 6.00 -30.68
CA ARG A 7 -28.52 4.79 -31.53
C ARG A 7 -27.48 4.99 -32.64
N GLN A 8 -26.19 5.12 -32.32
CA GLN A 8 -25.12 5.13 -33.35
C GLN A 8 -23.78 4.45 -32.97
N TYR A 9 -23.70 3.57 -31.96
CA TYR A 9 -22.44 2.85 -31.66
C TYR A 9 -22.61 1.35 -31.53
N ALA A 10 -23.15 0.68 -32.56
CA ALA A 10 -23.30 -0.78 -32.57
C ALA A 10 -22.86 -1.43 -33.90
N LEU A 11 -21.98 -0.79 -34.69
CA LEU A 11 -21.67 -1.32 -36.03
C LEU A 11 -20.23 -1.04 -36.50
N VAL A 12 -19.22 -1.36 -35.69
CA VAL A 12 -17.84 -1.59 -36.16
C VAL A 12 -17.24 -2.67 -35.25
N MET A 13 -16.42 -3.57 -35.80
CA MET A 13 -15.80 -4.77 -35.19
C MET A 13 -16.51 -6.11 -35.49
N PHE A 14 -17.13 -6.21 -36.67
CA PHE A 14 -17.48 -7.48 -37.31
C PHE A 14 -16.63 -7.65 -38.59
N LEU A 15 -15.30 -7.64 -38.47
CA LEU A 15 -14.43 -7.86 -39.64
C LEU A 15 -13.00 -8.26 -39.22
N CYS A 16 -12.78 -9.53 -38.85
CA CYS A 16 -11.49 -10.22 -39.04
C CYS A 16 -11.63 -11.73 -38.77
N VAL A 17 -12.57 -12.38 -39.46
CA VAL A 17 -12.61 -13.85 -39.60
C VAL A 17 -12.25 -14.16 -41.03
N LEU A 18 -10.96 -14.41 -41.29
CA LEU A 18 -10.42 -15.12 -42.45
C LEU A 18 -8.90 -15.05 -42.38
N LEU A 19 -8.28 -16.04 -41.74
CA LEU A 19 -6.92 -16.51 -42.00
C LEU A 19 -6.76 -17.85 -41.25
N LEU A 20 -7.28 -18.91 -41.86
CA LEU A 20 -6.96 -20.29 -41.55
C LEU A 20 -6.02 -20.83 -42.64
N ASN A 21 -5.14 -21.74 -42.22
CA ASN A 21 -4.32 -22.68 -42.99
C ASN A 21 -2.91 -22.18 -43.37
N VAL A 22 -1.89 -22.61 -42.60
CA VAL A 22 -0.94 -23.67 -43.01
C VAL A 22 -0.32 -24.28 -41.74
N ILE A 23 -0.53 -25.58 -41.54
CA ILE A 23 0.15 -26.42 -40.54
C ILE A 23 1.04 -27.40 -41.32
N PRO A 24 2.31 -27.63 -40.90
CA PRO A 24 2.94 -28.92 -41.10
C PRO A 24 3.01 -29.70 -39.78
N GLN A 25 2.55 -30.95 -39.86
CA GLN A 25 2.66 -31.97 -38.83
C GLN A 25 4.12 -32.34 -38.57
N ALA A 26 4.46 -32.57 -37.30
CA ALA A 26 5.60 -33.41 -36.93
C ALA A 26 5.28 -34.21 -35.66
N GLY A 27 4.97 -35.49 -35.87
CA GLY A 27 5.44 -36.64 -35.09
C GLY A 27 5.24 -36.64 -33.57
N TYR A 28 4.29 -37.45 -33.12
CA TYR A 28 4.27 -38.02 -31.78
C TYR A 28 5.42 -39.03 -31.63
N ALA A 29 6.27 -38.83 -30.63
CA ALA A 29 7.08 -39.89 -30.02
C ALA A 29 7.09 -39.67 -28.50
N SER A 30 6.33 -40.50 -27.80
CA SER A 30 6.31 -40.57 -26.35
C SER A 30 7.66 -41.09 -25.84
N VAL A 31 8.35 -40.29 -25.03
CA VAL A 31 9.42 -40.81 -24.16
C VAL A 31 9.04 -40.47 -22.73
N ALA A 32 8.62 -41.48 -21.99
CA ALA A 32 8.56 -41.44 -20.55
C ALA A 32 9.99 -41.26 -20.01
N ILE A 33 10.28 -40.13 -19.37
CA ILE A 33 11.50 -39.96 -18.58
C ILE A 33 11.11 -39.67 -17.14
N SER A 34 11.28 -40.72 -16.36
CA SER A 34 11.47 -40.83 -14.92
C SER A 34 11.66 -39.53 -14.14
N HIS A 35 10.79 -39.34 -13.15
CA HIS A 35 11.01 -38.51 -11.98
C HIS A 35 12.30 -38.93 -11.25
N ARG A 36 13.40 -38.20 -11.43
CA ARG A 36 14.39 -37.88 -10.39
C ARG A 36 15.61 -37.19 -11.00
N MET A 37 16.18 -36.29 -10.21
CA MET A 37 17.45 -35.58 -10.40
C MET A 37 17.36 -34.27 -11.18
N THR A 38 17.02 -33.20 -10.46
CA THR A 38 17.78 -31.92 -10.46
C THR A 38 17.24 -31.01 -9.35
N HIS A 39 17.16 -31.52 -8.11
CA HIS A 39 16.79 -30.74 -6.93
C HIS A 39 17.99 -30.39 -6.04
N THR A 40 19.20 -30.32 -6.61
CA THR A 40 20.44 -30.26 -5.80
C THR A 40 21.37 -29.09 -6.14
N LEU A 41 21.02 -28.18 -7.06
CA LEU A 41 21.89 -27.03 -7.38
C LEU A 41 21.24 -25.63 -7.25
N LEU A 42 19.93 -25.54 -6.98
CA LEU A 42 19.26 -24.25 -6.69
C LEU A 42 19.13 -23.94 -5.18
N SER A 43 19.52 -24.88 -4.30
CA SER A 43 19.43 -24.68 -2.85
C SER A 43 20.64 -23.97 -2.24
N GLN A 44 21.74 -23.78 -2.99
CA GLN A 44 22.96 -23.16 -2.46
C GLN A 44 23.06 -21.66 -2.78
N ALA A 45 22.40 -21.18 -3.83
CA ALA A 45 22.35 -19.74 -4.16
C ALA A 45 21.45 -18.93 -3.22
N SER A 46 20.46 -19.56 -2.58
CA SER A 46 19.58 -18.93 -1.58
C SER A 46 20.12 -19.05 -0.14
N ALA A 47 21.05 -19.99 0.12
CA ALA A 47 21.63 -20.19 1.44
C ALA A 47 22.78 -19.22 1.77
N GLN A 48 23.44 -18.62 0.75
CA GLN A 48 24.58 -17.71 0.96
C GLN A 48 24.23 -16.22 0.97
N ARG A 49 22.96 -15.83 0.78
CA ARG A 49 22.50 -14.44 1.00
C ARG A 49 22.00 -14.18 2.42
N SER A 50 22.00 -15.18 3.29
CA SER A 50 21.84 -15.01 4.74
C SER A 50 23.19 -14.69 5.40
N LYS A 51 23.94 -13.74 4.83
CA LYS A 51 25.08 -13.14 5.50
C LYS A 51 24.54 -12.02 6.39
N THR A 52 24.06 -12.42 7.57
CA THR A 52 23.96 -11.61 8.78
C THR A 52 23.64 -10.12 8.52
N SER A 53 22.41 -9.80 8.11
CA SER A 53 21.83 -8.63 8.74
C SER A 53 21.65 -9.06 10.19
N SER A 54 22.28 -8.37 11.14
CA SER A 54 21.81 -8.47 12.51
C SER A 54 20.30 -8.29 12.40
N SER A 55 19.50 -9.28 12.80
CA SER A 55 18.11 -9.00 13.09
C SER A 55 18.17 -7.98 14.22
N ARG A 56 18.21 -6.69 13.87
CA ARG A 56 18.02 -5.65 14.86
C ARG A 56 16.68 -6.04 15.46
N ASP A 57 16.68 -6.36 16.74
CA ASP A 57 15.45 -6.68 17.42
C ASP A 57 14.52 -5.50 17.18
N ALA A 58 13.34 -5.79 16.61
CA ALA A 58 12.36 -4.76 16.34
C ALA A 58 12.05 -4.04 17.66
N VAL A 59 12.16 -2.72 17.65
CA VAL A 59 12.00 -1.90 18.86
C VAL A 59 10.57 -1.38 18.96
N TYR A 60 10.13 -1.05 20.18
CA TYR A 60 8.89 -0.29 20.32
C TYR A 60 9.07 1.09 19.68
N CYS A 61 8.20 1.44 18.72
CA CYS A 61 8.27 2.68 17.97
C CYS A 61 7.16 3.66 18.37
N GLN A 62 7.49 4.95 18.34
CA GLN A 62 6.50 6.03 18.35
C GLN A 62 5.86 6.16 16.97
N CYS A 63 4.62 6.67 16.91
CA CYS A 63 3.86 6.84 15.66
C CYS A 63 4.66 7.58 14.57
N GLY A 64 5.32 8.69 14.94
CA GLY A 64 6.19 9.43 14.03
C GLY A 64 7.42 8.65 13.53
N THR A 65 8.02 7.81 14.38
CA THR A 65 9.17 6.99 14.00
C THR A 65 8.80 5.98 12.91
N TYR A 66 7.61 5.38 12.99
CA TYR A 66 7.13 4.47 11.96
C TYR A 66 6.92 5.18 10.63
N VAL A 67 6.27 6.35 10.64
CA VAL A 67 6.01 7.15 9.42
C VAL A 67 7.31 7.65 8.78
N ASP A 68 8.27 8.15 9.57
CA ASP A 68 9.57 8.55 9.05
C ASP A 68 10.29 7.36 8.37
N ARG A 69 10.27 6.17 8.98
CA ARG A 69 10.81 4.95 8.35
C ARG A 69 10.04 4.52 7.10
N TYR A 70 8.71 4.67 7.09
CA TYR A 70 7.88 4.36 5.92
C TYR A 70 8.29 5.19 4.70
N VAL A 71 8.71 6.45 4.93
CA VAL A 71 9.22 7.33 3.87
C VAL A 71 10.74 7.34 3.76
N ASN A 72 11.40 6.29 4.25
CA ASN A 72 12.85 6.07 4.20
C ASN A 72 13.71 7.13 4.93
N GLY A 73 13.19 7.72 6.01
CA GLY A 73 13.93 8.65 6.86
C GLY A 73 13.98 10.10 6.35
N ASN A 74 13.10 10.47 5.41
CA ASN A 74 13.15 11.75 4.72
C ASN A 74 12.47 12.91 5.48
N ILE A 75 11.78 12.64 6.59
CA ILE A 75 11.13 13.69 7.40
C ILE A 75 12.16 14.28 8.36
N GLY A 76 12.90 13.42 9.06
CA GLY A 76 13.89 13.80 10.06
C GLY A 76 13.32 13.90 11.46
N SER A 77 13.98 14.67 12.34
CA SER A 77 13.59 14.81 13.75
C SER A 77 12.49 15.85 13.94
N PHE A 78 11.50 15.49 14.77
CA PHE A 78 10.40 16.35 15.20
C PHE A 78 9.97 15.91 16.61
N ALA A 79 9.46 16.83 17.42
CA ALA A 79 9.17 16.54 18.82
C ALA A 79 7.81 15.83 19.00
N GLN A 80 6.85 16.14 18.12
CA GLN A 80 5.48 15.63 18.22
C GLN A 80 4.87 15.44 16.83
N ALA A 81 3.91 14.52 16.72
CA ALA A 81 3.33 14.14 15.43
C ALA A 81 2.58 15.30 14.75
N SER A 82 1.97 16.21 15.51
CA SER A 82 1.27 17.38 14.96
C SER A 82 2.19 18.34 14.17
N GLU A 83 3.50 18.35 14.43
CA GLU A 83 4.47 19.14 13.65
C GLU A 83 4.56 18.69 12.19
N LEU A 84 4.17 17.44 11.89
CA LEU A 84 4.18 16.93 10.52
C LEU A 84 3.25 17.70 9.58
N ILE A 85 2.20 18.36 10.11
CA ILE A 85 1.28 19.18 9.32
C ILE A 85 2.04 20.31 8.59
N SER A 86 3.05 20.90 9.23
CA SER A 86 3.86 21.97 8.64
C SER A 86 5.18 21.47 8.06
N LEU A 87 5.73 20.36 8.56
CA LEU A 87 7.02 19.82 8.10
C LEU A 87 6.92 19.07 6.77
N LEU A 88 5.89 18.27 6.54
CA LEU A 88 5.76 17.46 5.32
C LEU A 88 5.80 18.33 4.04
N PRO A 89 5.08 19.47 3.95
CA PRO A 89 5.20 20.39 2.83
C PRO A 89 6.63 20.91 2.57
N GLN A 90 7.39 21.16 3.63
CA GLN A 90 8.79 21.60 3.52
C GLN A 90 9.71 20.50 2.99
N LYS A 91 9.27 19.24 3.04
CA LYS A 91 9.97 18.06 2.52
C LYS A 91 9.46 17.63 1.15
N GLY A 92 8.67 18.47 0.48
CA GLY A 92 8.16 18.20 -0.87
C GLY A 92 6.89 17.36 -0.93
N TRP A 93 6.28 17.04 0.21
CA TRP A 93 4.97 16.40 0.23
C TRP A 93 3.86 17.41 -0.06
N HIS A 94 2.79 16.95 -0.69
CA HIS A 94 1.63 17.75 -1.01
C HIS A 94 0.48 17.37 -0.09
N GLN A 95 -0.20 18.36 0.49
CA GLN A 95 -1.41 18.12 1.27
C GLN A 95 -2.59 17.87 0.34
N GLU A 96 -3.38 16.84 0.62
CA GLU A 96 -4.66 16.62 -0.06
C GLU A 96 -5.65 17.74 0.25
N PRO A 97 -6.55 18.07 -0.70
CA PRO A 97 -7.72 18.89 -0.40
C PRO A 97 -8.58 18.26 0.69
N TRP A 98 -9.34 19.09 1.40
CA TRP A 98 -10.19 18.61 2.49
C TRP A 98 -11.19 17.53 2.03
N GLY A 99 -11.23 16.41 2.75
CA GLY A 99 -12.11 15.28 2.44
C GLY A 99 -11.57 14.30 1.40
N PHE A 100 -10.36 14.53 0.88
CA PHE A 100 -9.66 13.59 0.01
C PHE A 100 -8.58 12.83 0.78
N LEU A 101 -8.45 11.55 0.47
CA LEU A 101 -7.41 10.65 0.95
C LEU A 101 -7.23 9.50 -0.04
N ARG A 102 -6.06 8.89 -0.04
CA ARG A 102 -5.69 7.75 -0.87
C ARG A 102 -4.92 6.73 -0.03
N VAL A 103 -4.92 5.48 -0.48
CA VAL A 103 -4.04 4.46 0.09
C VAL A 103 -2.59 4.88 -0.13
N GLY A 104 -1.79 4.84 0.92
CA GLY A 104 -0.40 5.27 0.94
C GLY A 104 -0.17 6.67 1.51
N ASP A 105 -1.22 7.49 1.64
CA ASP A 105 -1.11 8.84 2.22
C ASP A 105 -0.68 8.78 3.69
N ILE A 106 0.04 9.81 4.13
CA ILE A 106 0.31 10.05 5.54
C ILE A 106 -0.87 10.82 6.13
N ALA A 107 -1.55 10.22 7.09
CA ALA A 107 -2.54 10.89 7.91
C ALA A 107 -1.88 11.50 9.14
N VAL A 108 -2.17 12.77 9.44
CA VAL A 108 -1.69 13.49 10.61
C VAL A 108 -2.86 14.11 11.35
N TRP A 109 -3.02 13.75 12.61
CA TRP A 109 -3.98 14.38 13.52
C TRP A 109 -3.25 15.32 14.48
N ASP A 110 -3.85 16.49 14.71
CA ASP A 110 -3.33 17.45 15.66
C ASP A 110 -3.56 17.02 17.13
N GLY A 111 -3.00 17.80 18.05
CA GLY A 111 -3.17 17.58 19.49
C GLY A 111 -4.59 17.85 20.01
N SER A 112 -5.48 18.44 19.22
CA SER A 112 -6.89 18.63 19.61
C SER A 112 -7.70 17.34 19.44
N PHE A 113 -7.34 16.51 18.46
CA PHE A 113 -7.94 15.19 18.25
C PHE A 113 -7.20 14.08 19.01
N ALA A 114 -5.88 14.07 18.93
CA ALA A 114 -5.02 13.09 19.57
C ALA A 114 -4.09 13.76 20.60
N PRO A 115 -4.65 14.20 21.74
CA PRO A 115 -3.88 14.97 22.72
C PRO A 115 -2.78 14.15 23.41
N PRO A 116 -1.70 14.80 23.86
CA PRO A 116 -1.37 16.22 23.61
C PRO A 116 -0.53 16.45 22.34
N TYR A 117 0.07 15.39 21.79
CA TYR A 117 1.15 15.47 20.80
C TYR A 117 0.70 15.26 19.34
N GLY A 118 -0.58 14.97 19.12
CA GLY A 118 -1.09 14.49 17.85
C GLY A 118 -0.83 13.00 17.62
N HIS A 119 -1.19 12.53 16.43
CA HIS A 119 -0.92 11.17 15.98
C HIS A 119 -0.64 11.15 14.48
N THR A 120 0.06 10.14 14.00
CA THR A 120 0.27 9.95 12.56
C THR A 120 0.31 8.47 12.20
N ALA A 121 -0.21 8.15 11.02
CA ALA A 121 -0.22 6.81 10.48
C ALA A 121 -0.30 6.86 8.95
N VAL A 122 -0.14 5.71 8.29
CA VAL A 122 -0.28 5.58 6.84
C VAL A 122 -1.66 5.02 6.52
N VAL A 123 -2.34 5.57 5.53
CA VAL A 123 -3.60 4.99 5.02
C VAL A 123 -3.29 3.66 4.33
N ALA A 124 -3.77 2.56 4.92
CA ALA A 124 -3.48 1.21 4.45
C ALA A 124 -4.58 0.65 3.54
N ASP A 125 -5.83 1.01 3.83
CA ASP A 125 -6.99 0.60 3.05
C ASP A 125 -8.12 1.63 3.19
N ILE A 126 -8.93 1.77 2.14
CA ILE A 126 -10.14 2.58 2.12
C ILE A 126 -11.25 1.71 1.56
N SER A 127 -12.29 1.50 2.36
CA SER A 127 -13.44 0.70 1.94
C SER A 127 -14.75 1.41 2.20
N GLY A 128 -15.79 0.97 1.49
CA GLY A 128 -17.13 1.55 1.58
C GLY A 128 -17.43 2.60 0.51
N TYR A 129 -18.62 3.20 0.57
CA TYR A 129 -19.12 4.11 -0.45
C TYR A 129 -19.99 5.22 0.16
N GLY A 130 -19.93 6.41 -0.43
CA GLY A 130 -20.69 7.57 0.02
C GLY A 130 -20.34 7.99 1.45
N ASN A 131 -21.32 7.98 2.34
CA ASN A 131 -21.13 8.42 3.73
C ASN A 131 -20.66 7.30 4.68
N ARG A 132 -20.47 6.08 4.18
CA ARG A 132 -20.01 4.92 4.97
C ARG A 132 -18.62 4.50 4.52
N ILE A 133 -17.66 5.41 4.68
CA ILE A 133 -16.26 5.14 4.41
C ILE A 133 -15.62 4.63 5.70
N ASN A 134 -14.93 3.49 5.60
CA ASN A 134 -14.05 2.98 6.62
C ASN A 134 -12.62 3.16 6.14
N VAL A 135 -11.78 3.76 6.99
CA VAL A 135 -10.36 3.95 6.69
C VAL A 135 -9.55 3.07 7.62
N THR A 136 -8.68 2.25 7.07
CA THR A 136 -7.73 1.47 7.85
C THR A 136 -6.39 2.16 7.83
N PHE A 137 -5.87 2.48 9.00
CA PHE A 137 -4.57 3.09 9.21
C PHE A 137 -3.55 2.05 9.67
N LYS A 138 -2.36 2.08 9.09
CA LYS A 138 -1.21 1.29 9.53
C LYS A 138 -0.18 2.21 10.19
N GLY A 139 0.18 1.91 11.43
CA GLY A 139 1.09 2.72 12.21
C GLY A 139 1.50 2.03 13.50
N THR A 140 2.11 2.77 14.41
CA THR A 140 2.56 2.28 15.72
C THR A 140 2.01 3.15 16.83
N ASN A 141 2.03 2.64 18.06
CA ASN A 141 1.48 3.34 19.23
C ASN A 141 -0.02 3.65 19.07
N GLN A 142 -0.76 2.68 18.53
CA GLN A 142 -2.21 2.73 18.32
C GLN A 142 -2.84 1.40 18.73
N THR A 143 -4.17 1.33 18.73
CA THR A 143 -4.93 0.13 19.12
C THR A 143 -4.77 -1.01 18.11
N GLY A 144 -5.19 -2.22 18.50
CA GLY A 144 -5.18 -3.41 17.65
C GLY A 144 -4.10 -4.43 18.01
N SER A 145 -4.08 -5.54 17.27
CA SER A 145 -3.06 -6.58 17.44
C SER A 145 -1.74 -6.16 16.81
N TRP A 146 -0.65 -6.31 17.55
CA TRP A 146 0.67 -5.86 17.12
C TRP A 146 1.41 -6.89 16.28
N PHE A 147 2.17 -6.40 15.30
CA PHE A 147 3.10 -7.16 14.48
C PHE A 147 4.39 -6.36 14.21
N ARG A 148 5.35 -7.02 13.55
CA ARG A 148 6.67 -6.45 13.25
C ARG A 148 6.75 -5.99 11.80
N GLU A 149 7.10 -4.74 11.57
CA GLU A 149 7.38 -4.16 10.26
C GLU A 149 8.31 -2.94 10.42
N LEU A 150 9.16 -2.63 9.42
CA LEU A 150 10.07 -1.47 9.44
C LEU A 150 10.90 -1.33 10.73
N ASN A 151 11.34 -2.47 11.29
CA ASN A 151 12.09 -2.56 12.55
C ASN A 151 11.33 -1.98 13.78
N CYS A 152 10.00 -1.96 13.71
CA CYS A 152 9.09 -1.59 14.79
C CYS A 152 8.33 -2.84 15.26
N SER A 153 8.22 -3.05 16.57
CA SER A 153 7.60 -4.25 17.16
C SER A 153 6.13 -4.13 17.50
N ASN A 154 5.59 -2.91 17.44
CA ASN A 154 4.25 -2.53 17.88
C ASN A 154 3.44 -1.92 16.72
N VAL A 155 3.63 -2.42 15.49
CA VAL A 155 2.86 -1.98 14.33
C VAL A 155 1.48 -2.61 14.41
N SER A 156 0.42 -1.86 14.14
CA SER A 156 -0.94 -2.39 14.07
C SER A 156 -1.76 -1.71 12.99
N TYR A 157 -2.88 -2.33 12.68
CA TYR A 157 -3.94 -1.72 11.90
C TYR A 157 -5.01 -1.16 12.85
N TRP A 158 -5.37 0.09 12.65
CA TRP A 158 -6.51 0.74 13.31
C TRP A 158 -7.56 1.04 12.24
N ASN A 159 -8.75 0.45 12.40
CA ASN A 159 -9.89 0.75 11.54
C ASN A 159 -10.72 1.88 12.15
N ASP A 160 -10.96 2.93 11.38
CA ASP A 160 -11.85 4.02 11.71
C ASP A 160 -13.06 4.03 10.76
N SER A 161 -14.17 3.52 11.26
CA SER A 161 -15.48 3.54 10.59
C SER A 161 -16.32 4.78 10.95
N GLY A 162 -15.76 5.69 11.74
CA GLY A 162 -16.43 6.89 12.25
C GLY A 162 -16.06 8.14 11.47
N SER A 163 -15.97 9.25 12.20
CA SER A 163 -15.59 10.56 11.64
C SER A 163 -14.15 10.96 11.97
N GLY A 164 -13.37 10.12 12.66
CA GLY A 164 -12.00 10.46 13.09
C GLY A 164 -11.06 10.69 11.90
N TRP A 165 -11.20 9.90 10.84
CA TRP A 165 -10.46 10.05 9.59
C TRP A 165 -10.72 11.42 8.95
N ARG A 166 -11.90 12.01 9.12
CA ARG A 166 -12.22 13.35 8.60
C ARG A 166 -11.50 14.47 9.35
N ARG A 167 -10.86 14.17 10.48
CA ARG A 167 -10.12 15.14 11.30
C ARG A 167 -8.61 15.11 11.04
N ALA A 168 -8.13 14.24 10.15
CA ALA A 168 -6.73 14.18 9.76
C ALA A 168 -6.43 15.13 8.61
N HIS A 169 -5.17 15.59 8.56
CA HIS A 169 -4.54 16.13 7.37
C HIS A 169 -3.88 14.98 6.61
N TYR A 170 -4.10 14.90 5.30
CA TYR A 170 -3.54 13.85 4.45
C TYR A 170 -2.46 14.42 3.55
N PHE A 171 -1.36 13.69 3.41
CA PHE A 171 -0.22 14.09 2.59
C PHE A 171 0.21 12.97 1.67
N TYR A 172 0.49 13.31 0.42
CA TYR A 172 1.04 12.42 -0.60
C TYR A 172 2.38 12.97 -1.13
N HIS A 173 3.16 12.11 -1.77
CA HIS A 173 4.44 12.42 -2.39
C HIS A 173 4.41 12.07 -3.87
#